data_AF-A0A9P0M126-F1
#
_entry.id   AF-A0A9P0M126-F1
#
_cell.length_a   1.000
_cell.length_b   1.000
_cell.length_c   1.000
_cell.angle_alpha   90.00
_cell.angle_beta   90.00
_cell.angle_gamma   90.00
#
_symmetry.space_group_name_H-M   'P 1'
#
loop_
_entity.id
_entity.type
_entity.pdbx_description
1 polymer ?
#
loop_
_entity_poly.entity_id
_entity_poly.type
_entity_poly.pdbx_seq_one_letter_code
_entity_poly.pdbx_strand_id
1 'polypeptide(L)'
;MDRFLKKKKEPTTEVASTSAVSSSENTDSMTSSEEIPSTPQVEKKRKKHYKQKFRSEWIRIYPWLEEKKQQSFCKACSRFIAGGFKHLGRHASSQTHEKKTS
;
A
#
# COMPACT_ATOMS: atom_id res chain seq x y z
N MET A 1 33.96 14.70 -21.74
CA MET A 1 33.12 13.48 -21.77
C MET A 1 31.93 13.75 -20.88
N ASP A 2 30.77 13.85 -21.52
CA ASP A 2 29.83 14.93 -21.31
C ASP A 2 28.67 14.60 -20.37
N ARG A 3 28.27 15.63 -19.62
CA ARG A 3 27.24 15.69 -18.59
C ARG A 3 25.85 15.70 -19.25
N PHE A 4 25.22 14.53 -19.41
CA PHE A 4 23.85 14.46 -19.88
C PHE A 4 22.83 14.62 -18.75
N LEU A 5 22.39 15.87 -18.54
CA LEU A 5 21.06 16.17 -17.99
C LEU A 5 20.03 15.92 -19.10
N LYS A 6 19.20 14.87 -18.97
CA LYS A 6 18.02 14.71 -19.83
C LYS A 6 16.76 15.11 -19.07
N LYS A 7 16.10 16.07 -19.69
CA LYS A 7 15.00 16.94 -19.30
C LYS A 7 13.68 16.19 -19.11
N LYS A 8 12.89 16.67 -18.14
CA LYS A 8 11.51 16.27 -17.84
C LYS A 8 10.61 16.39 -19.08
N LYS A 9 9.70 15.43 -19.27
CA LYS A 9 8.51 15.57 -20.11
C LYS A 9 7.28 15.50 -19.21
N GLU A 10 6.49 16.55 -19.27
CA GLU A 10 5.18 16.69 -18.63
C GLU A 10 4.12 15.88 -19.42
N PRO A 11 3.01 15.49 -18.77
CA PRO A 11 2.02 14.56 -19.31
C PRO A 11 0.99 15.24 -20.21
N THR A 12 0.72 14.62 -21.36
CA THR A 12 -0.33 15.04 -22.30
C THR A 12 -1.70 14.59 -21.80
N THR A 13 -2.57 15.57 -21.64
CA THR A 13 -4.03 15.46 -21.56
C THR A 13 -4.52 14.86 -22.86
N GLU A 14 -5.27 13.75 -22.84
CA GLU A 14 -6.37 13.50 -23.78
C GLU A 14 -7.40 12.54 -23.19
N VAL A 15 -8.63 12.94 -23.47
CA VAL A 15 -9.96 12.41 -23.15
C VAL A 15 -10.17 10.95 -23.55
N ALA A 16 -11.00 10.23 -22.77
CA ALA A 16 -12.02 9.33 -23.30
C ALA A 16 -12.85 8.73 -22.15
N SER A 17 -14.06 9.25 -22.00
CA SER A 17 -15.16 8.54 -21.38
C SER A 17 -15.55 7.35 -22.26
N THR A 18 -15.52 6.14 -21.71
CA THR A 18 -16.32 5.02 -22.23
C THR A 18 -16.93 4.28 -21.05
N SER A 19 -18.18 4.60 -20.75
CA SER A 19 -19.08 3.72 -20.03
C SER A 19 -19.39 2.53 -20.93
N ALA A 20 -19.10 1.32 -20.48
CA ALA A 20 -19.70 0.12 -21.05
C ALA A 20 -19.83 -0.96 -19.98
N VAL A 21 -21.08 -1.37 -19.86
CA VAL A 21 -21.66 -2.49 -19.12
C VAL A 21 -20.86 -3.80 -19.21
N SER A 22 -20.89 -4.59 -18.15
CA SER A 22 -21.59 -5.88 -18.17
C SER A 22 -21.27 -6.71 -16.93
N SER A 23 -22.33 -7.08 -16.25
CA SER A 23 -22.43 -8.15 -15.26
C SER A 23 -21.85 -9.45 -15.79
N SER A 24 -21.30 -10.30 -14.93
CA SER A 24 -21.37 -11.75 -15.10
C SER A 24 -21.23 -12.45 -13.76
N GLU A 25 -22.25 -13.26 -13.50
CA GLU A 25 -22.51 -14.07 -12.33
C GLU A 25 -21.68 -15.35 -12.32
N ASN A 26 -21.32 -15.76 -11.10
CA ASN A 26 -21.18 -17.12 -10.57
C ASN A 26 -20.75 -18.28 -11.49
N THR A 27 -19.62 -18.90 -11.14
CA THR A 27 -19.44 -20.34 -11.31
C THR A 27 -19.01 -20.95 -9.97
N ASP A 28 -19.94 -21.66 -9.33
CA ASP A 28 -19.69 -22.62 -8.26
C ASP A 28 -18.87 -23.79 -8.83
N SER A 29 -17.80 -24.19 -8.15
CA SER A 29 -17.02 -25.39 -8.49
C SER A 29 -16.77 -26.18 -7.22
N MET A 30 -17.75 -27.02 -6.92
CA MET A 30 -17.63 -28.23 -6.12
C MET A 30 -16.46 -29.09 -6.61
N THR A 31 -15.48 -29.32 -5.75
CA THR A 31 -14.47 -30.36 -5.96
C THR A 31 -14.34 -31.23 -4.71
N SER A 32 -14.10 -32.50 -5.00
CA SER A 32 -14.41 -33.69 -4.23
C SER A 32 -13.61 -33.83 -2.93
N SER A 33 -14.26 -34.39 -1.91
CA SER A 33 -13.58 -34.89 -0.70
C SER A 33 -12.61 -36.01 -1.07
N GLU A 34 -11.33 -35.77 -0.86
CA GLU A 34 -10.30 -36.80 -0.71
C GLU A 34 -9.80 -36.75 0.73
N GLU A 35 -9.82 -37.90 1.41
CA GLU A 35 -9.29 -38.07 2.76
C GLU A 35 -7.78 -37.88 2.76
N ILE A 36 -7.31 -36.78 3.34
CA ILE A 36 -5.89 -36.45 3.47
C ILE A 36 -5.35 -37.09 4.76
N PRO A 37 -4.32 -37.96 4.68
CA PRO A 37 -3.65 -38.48 5.87
C PRO A 37 -3.03 -37.34 6.69
N SER A 38 -3.40 -37.27 7.96
CA SER A 38 -2.95 -36.28 8.95
C SER A 38 -1.42 -36.25 9.07
N THR A 39 -0.78 -35.33 8.35
CA THR A 39 0.64 -35.03 8.50
C THR A 39 0.91 -34.44 9.90
N PRO A 40 2.01 -34.84 10.59
CA PRO A 40 2.34 -34.32 11.91
C PRO A 40 2.56 -32.80 11.87
N GLN A 41 1.75 -32.09 12.65
CA GLN A 41 1.75 -30.64 12.80
C GLN A 41 3.02 -30.19 13.55
N VAL A 42 4.08 -29.90 12.80
CA VAL A 42 5.28 -29.26 13.36
C VAL A 42 4.89 -27.85 13.80
N GLU A 43 4.86 -27.61 15.10
CA GLU A 43 4.46 -26.33 15.70
C GLU A 43 5.38 -25.20 15.21
N LYS A 44 4.91 -24.44 14.21
CA LYS A 44 5.65 -23.30 13.66
C LYS A 44 5.75 -22.21 14.72
N LYS A 45 6.94 -22.05 15.31
CA LYS A 45 7.24 -20.95 16.24
C LYS A 45 6.88 -19.60 15.58
N ARG A 46 5.99 -18.84 16.24
CA ARG A 46 5.54 -17.54 15.74
C ARG A 46 6.71 -16.55 15.74
N LYS A 47 6.99 -15.95 14.58
CA LYS A 47 8.04 -14.94 14.43
C LYS A 47 7.65 -13.68 15.20
N LYS A 48 8.58 -13.11 15.98
CA LYS A 48 8.36 -11.84 16.69
C LYS A 48 8.25 -10.71 15.66
N HIS A 49 7.14 -9.98 15.68
CA HIS A 49 6.96 -8.80 14.84
C HIS A 49 7.80 -7.63 15.38
N TYR A 50 8.73 -7.13 14.57
CA TYR A 50 9.51 -5.94 14.90
C TYR A 50 8.61 -4.71 14.84
N LYS A 51 8.45 -4.03 15.98
CA LYS A 51 7.77 -2.73 16.05
C LYS A 51 8.79 -1.64 15.75
N GLN A 52 8.73 -1.11 14.54
CA GLN A 52 9.57 0.03 14.16
C GLN A 52 9.04 1.31 14.81
N LYS A 53 9.94 2.06 15.47
CA LYS A 53 9.64 3.39 16.02
C LYS A 53 9.55 4.43 14.91
N PHE A 54 8.75 5.46 15.15
CA PHE A 54 8.69 6.66 14.31
C PHE A 54 10.08 7.32 14.21
N ARG A 55 10.39 7.90 13.05
CA ARG A 55 11.59 8.70 12.85
C ARG A 55 11.20 10.08 12.31
N SER A 56 11.69 11.13 12.98
CA SER A 56 11.40 12.52 12.62
C SER A 56 11.90 12.89 11.22
N GLU A 57 12.93 12.20 10.70
CA GLU A 57 13.40 12.37 9.32
C GLU A 57 12.29 12.13 8.28
N TRP A 58 11.31 11.27 8.57
CA TRP A 58 10.23 10.96 7.64
C TRP A 58 9.31 12.14 7.40
N ILE A 59 9.16 13.05 8.37
CA ILE A 59 8.35 14.27 8.23
C ILE A 59 8.90 15.15 7.11
N ARG A 60 10.24 15.17 6.92
CA ARG A 60 10.89 15.95 5.85
C ARG A 60 10.59 15.40 4.46
N ILE A 61 10.33 14.09 4.35
CA ILE A 61 10.07 13.40 3.09
C ILE A 61 8.57 13.39 2.78
N TYR A 62 7.73 13.27 3.82
CA TYR A 62 6.27 13.18 3.72
C TYR A 62 5.63 14.31 4.53
N PRO A 63 5.34 15.48 3.92
CA PRO A 63 4.79 16.65 4.64
C PRO A 63 3.41 16.41 5.27
N TRP A 64 2.64 15.44 4.75
CA TRP A 64 1.35 15.03 5.30
C TRP A 64 1.48 14.13 6.55
N LEU A 65 2.70 13.73 6.93
CA LEU A 65 2.98 12.86 8.05
C LEU A 65 3.27 13.67 9.33
N GLU A 66 2.77 13.19 10.45
CA GLU A 66 2.98 13.74 11.78
C GLU A 66 3.33 12.65 12.78
N GLU A 67 4.08 13.01 13.82
CA GLU A 67 4.24 12.16 14.98
C GLU A 67 3.06 12.37 15.93
N LYS A 68 2.28 11.31 16.18
CA LYS A 68 1.22 11.33 17.19
C LYS A 68 1.31 10.08 18.04
N LYS A 69 1.45 10.25 19.36
CA LYS A 69 1.60 9.14 20.32
C LYS A 69 2.74 8.17 19.94
N GLN A 70 3.90 8.69 19.52
CA GLN A 70 5.06 7.91 19.06
C GLN A 70 4.80 7.04 17.80
N GLN A 71 3.74 7.33 17.05
CA GLN A 71 3.37 6.64 15.82
C GLN A 71 3.25 7.61 14.65
N SER A 72 3.43 7.05 13.46
CA SER A 72 3.18 7.70 12.18
C SER A 72 1.69 8.00 12.01
N PHE A 73 1.30 9.27 11.92
CA PHE A 73 -0.07 9.71 11.67
C PHE A 73 -0.15 10.53 10.38
N CYS A 74 -1.09 10.19 9.50
CA CYS A 74 -1.34 10.97 8.29
C CYS A 74 -2.41 12.03 8.57
N LYS A 75 -2.07 13.31 8.38
CA LYS A 75 -2.99 14.45 8.54
C LYS A 75 -4.08 14.47 7.47
N ALA A 76 -3.72 14.14 6.23
CA ALA A 76 -4.67 14.13 5.11
C ALA A 76 -5.71 13.00 5.24
N CYS A 77 -5.26 11.81 5.63
CA CYS A 77 -6.14 10.65 5.79
C CYS A 77 -6.77 10.53 7.18
N SER A 78 -6.32 11.33 8.16
CA SER A 78 -6.69 11.27 9.57
C SER A 78 -6.55 9.87 10.18
N ARG A 79 -5.49 9.13 9.81
CA ARG A 79 -5.29 7.75 10.24
C ARG A 79 -3.85 7.45 10.65
N PHE A 80 -3.69 6.50 11.56
CA PHE A 80 -2.38 5.96 11.92
C PHE A 80 -1.87 5.01 10.84
N ILE A 81 -0.59 5.11 10.51
CA ILE A 81 0.07 4.22 9.56
C ILE A 81 0.94 3.26 10.35
N ALA A 82 0.57 1.99 10.34
CA ALA A 82 1.39 0.94 10.92
C ALA A 82 2.59 0.64 10.02
N GLY A 83 3.76 0.50 10.64
CA GLY A 83 5.00 0.11 9.97
C GLY A 83 5.98 1.26 9.76
N GLY A 84 7.04 0.97 9.01
CA GLY A 84 8.12 1.92 8.72
C GLY A 84 7.98 2.64 7.38
N PHE A 85 9.11 3.21 6.94
CA PHE A 85 9.22 4.01 5.72
C PHE A 85 8.57 3.40 4.47
N LYS A 86 8.71 2.09 4.23
CA LYS A 86 8.07 1.43 3.07
C LYS A 86 6.54 1.50 3.11
N HIS A 87 5.93 1.43 4.30
CA HIS A 87 4.49 1.55 4.46
C HIS A 87 4.01 2.99 4.23
N LEU A 88 4.84 3.98 4.58
CA LEU A 88 4.58 5.37 4.25
C LEU A 88 4.57 5.60 2.74
N GLY A 89 5.55 5.05 2.02
CA GLY A 89 5.58 5.13 0.55
C GLY A 89 4.35 4.48 -0.09
N ARG A 90 3.97 3.27 0.36
CA ARG A 90 2.74 2.62 -0.11
C ARG A 90 1.47 3.41 0.24
N HIS A 91 1.47 4.09 1.40
CA HIS A 91 0.34 4.94 1.77
C HIS A 91 0.25 6.17 0.87
N ALA A 92 1.38 6.79 0.53
CA ALA A 92 1.45 7.94 -0.38
C ALA A 92 0.82 7.63 -1.74
N SER A 93 1.08 6.42 -2.28
CA SER A 93 0.54 5.94 -3.57
C SER A 93 -0.82 5.26 -3.46
N SER A 94 -1.51 5.37 -2.31
CA SER A 94 -2.83 4.76 -2.16
C SER A 94 -3.90 5.71 -2.69
N GLN A 95 -4.87 5.20 -3.46
CA GLN A 95 -5.97 6.01 -3.99
C GLN A 95 -6.70 6.81 -2.90
N THR A 96 -6.81 6.25 -1.69
CA THR A 96 -7.44 6.94 -0.54
C THR A 96 -6.67 8.17 -0.10
N HIS A 97 -5.34 8.14 -0.23
CA HIS A 97 -4.48 9.26 0.11
C HIS A 97 -4.45 10.27 -1.04
N GLU A 98 -4.26 9.80 -2.27
CA GLU A 98 -4.26 10.64 -3.48
C GLU A 98 -5.53 11.49 -3.59
N LYS A 99 -6.72 10.90 -3.37
CA LYS A 99 -8.00 11.63 -3.39
C LYS A 99 -8.13 12.73 -2.32
N LYS A 100 -7.36 12.65 -1.23
CA LYS A 100 -7.41 13.61 -0.12
C LYS A 100 -6.28 14.63 -0.15
N THR A 101 -5.24 14.38 -0.95
CA THR A 101 -4.10 15.29 -1.14
C THR A 101 -4.09 15.96 -2.52
N SER A 102 -5.05 15.62 -3.39
CA SER A 102 -5.29 16.32 -4.65
C SER A 102 -6.03 17.63 -4.44
#